data_AF-A0A5U6HF47-F1
#
_entry.id   AF-A0A5U6HF47-F1
#
_cell.length_a   1.000
_cell.length_b   1.000
_cell.length_c   1.000
_cell.angle_alpha   90.00
_cell.angle_beta   90.00
_cell.angle_gamma   90.00
#
_symmetry.space_group_name_H-M   'P 1'
#
loop_
_entity.id
_entity.type
_entity.pdbx_description
1 polymer ?
#
loop_
_entity_poly.entity_id
_entity_poly.type
_entity_poly.pdbx_seq_one_letter_code
_entity_poly.pdbx_strand_id
1 'polypeptide(L)'
;MQLTLQIVITDESGLSRTEELMTLQKSGDTRNDIGLSVSESKLLLNTVQHSVVQLQADEYTHNHIQCPHCLAARRIKGRQKIQYRTLFGVIPVSGLRVYRCRCEECASKTVSLVSDWAGDHTHPSLKYIETRWASMISYEMTTRLLKDVLPVGNSLNASTVRNHLCQVAQRLDAEAESHSGFLSGCPRDWGNLPRPGKPLVVGIDGGYVRDRDDKKRNFEIIAGKSFSVGTPTDTRRFGFVQKDDCHPERRLMAHLSARGMQANQQIFFLSDGADNLRELQFGMYPESIHVLDWFHITMRLTVLMQYARGLQASDPETGSKVSALLESSKRYLWHGNVTTALEYIDDCGMYCDDPELSYAGLKSLQKHLDEMYTYIRNNKMMIPNYGEMYRYGEPVSTAFVESTINEVIARRMAKKQQMQWSKKGAHYLLQTRTAVLNNELQDKFACWYPGVSMDEQSDGKVSAMAA
;
A
#
# COMPACT_ATOMS: atom_id res chain seq x y z
N MET A 1 -8.00 46.59 -18.81
CA MET A 1 -6.75 46.13 -19.45
C MET A 1 -7.01 44.84 -20.19
N GLN A 2 -6.69 44.78 -21.47
CA GLN A 2 -6.75 43.56 -22.27
C GLN A 2 -5.35 42.92 -22.28
N LEU A 3 -5.27 41.64 -21.94
CA LEU A 3 -4.05 40.84 -21.97
C LEU A 3 -4.21 39.72 -23.00
N THR A 4 -3.32 39.67 -23.98
CA THR A 4 -3.32 38.59 -24.98
C THR A 4 -2.12 37.67 -24.73
N LEU A 5 -2.40 36.38 -24.56
CA LEU A 5 -1.39 35.35 -24.36
C LEU A 5 -1.11 34.63 -25.67
N GLN A 6 0.17 34.59 -26.03
CA GLN A 6 0.64 33.97 -27.26
C GLN A 6 1.70 32.92 -26.91
N ILE A 7 1.75 31.85 -27.71
CA ILE A 7 2.83 30.87 -27.69
C ILE A 7 3.74 31.12 -28.89
N VAL A 8 5.05 31.12 -28.64
CA VAL A 8 6.07 31.18 -29.69
C VAL A 8 6.64 29.79 -29.85
N ILE A 9 6.47 29.21 -31.03
CA ILE A 9 6.90 27.85 -31.37
C ILE A 9 8.10 27.98 -32.28
N THR A 10 9.24 27.42 -31.88
CA THR A 10 10.46 27.41 -32.69
C THR A 10 10.77 25.97 -33.06
N ASP A 11 10.87 25.69 -34.36
CA ASP A 11 11.22 24.36 -34.85
C ASP A 11 12.74 24.10 -34.78
N GLU A 12 13.16 22.87 -35.13
CA GLU A 12 14.58 22.49 -35.14
C GLU A 12 15.42 23.29 -36.15
N SER A 13 14.79 23.93 -37.14
CA SER A 13 15.45 24.80 -38.12
C SER A 13 15.65 26.23 -37.63
N GLY A 14 15.12 26.56 -36.44
CA GLY A 14 15.17 27.89 -35.85
C GLY A 14 14.08 28.84 -36.37
N LEU A 15 13.11 28.34 -37.16
CA LEU A 15 11.99 29.14 -37.62
C LEU A 15 10.96 29.27 -36.49
N SER A 16 10.70 30.50 -36.05
CA SER A 16 9.69 30.78 -35.04
C SER A 16 8.37 31.21 -35.66
N ARG A 17 7.27 30.68 -35.14
CA ARG A 17 5.91 31.16 -35.41
C ARG A 17 5.19 31.49 -34.11
N THR A 18 4.32 32.49 -34.15
CA THR A 18 3.54 32.92 -32.98
C THR A 18 2.07 32.57 -33.19
N GLU A 19 1.47 31.92 -32.20
CA GLU A 19 0.04 31.58 -32.20
C GLU A 19 -0.63 32.25 -30.99
N GLU A 20 -1.75 32.94 -31.20
CA GLU A 20 -2.56 33.47 -30.11
C GLU A 20 -3.34 32.34 -29.44
N LEU A 21 -3.15 32.17 -28.13
CA LEU A 21 -3.82 31.14 -27.36
C LEU A 21 -5.13 31.65 -26.78
N MET A 22 -5.09 32.80 -26.11
CA MET A 22 -6.29 33.39 -25.50
C MET A 22 -6.10 34.87 -25.17
N THR A 23 -7.23 35.55 -25.00
CA THR A 23 -7.27 36.92 -24.51
C THR A 23 -8.05 36.98 -23.19
N LEU A 24 -7.51 37.72 -22.22
CA LEU A 24 -8.10 37.99 -20.90
C LEU A 24 -8.44 39.48 -20.78
N GLN A 25 -9.58 39.77 -20.16
CA GLN A 25 -9.99 41.12 -19.82
C GLN A 25 -9.87 41.30 -18.30
N LYS A 26 -9.09 42.29 -17.88
CA LYS A 26 -8.80 42.58 -16.46
C LYS A 26 -9.15 44.01 -16.11
N SER A 27 -9.85 44.21 -14.99
CA SER A 27 -9.98 45.50 -14.32
C SER A 27 -9.03 45.55 -13.12
N GLY A 28 -8.55 46.75 -12.76
CA GLY A 28 -7.82 46.98 -11.51
C GLY A 28 -8.69 47.58 -10.40
N ASP A 29 -9.99 47.76 -10.67
CA ASP A 29 -10.86 48.62 -9.85
C ASP A 29 -11.40 47.89 -8.62
N THR A 30 -11.50 46.56 -8.67
CA THR A 30 -12.00 45.75 -7.56
C THR A 30 -10.95 44.77 -7.05
N ARG A 31 -10.99 44.49 -5.74
CA ARG A 31 -10.11 43.49 -5.10
C ARG A 31 -10.27 42.09 -5.72
N ASN A 32 -11.44 41.80 -6.28
CA ASN A 32 -11.75 40.50 -6.88
C ASN A 32 -11.08 40.30 -8.25
N ASP A 33 -10.63 41.39 -8.90
CA ASP A 33 -10.02 41.35 -10.23
C ASP A 33 -8.47 41.27 -10.19
N ILE A 34 -7.88 41.31 -9.00
CA ILE A 34 -6.42 41.20 -8.80
C ILE A 34 -5.96 39.76 -9.12
N GLY A 35 -5.05 39.63 -10.08
CA GLY A 35 -4.47 38.33 -10.47
C GLY A 35 -5.39 37.49 -11.36
N LEU A 36 -5.07 36.19 -11.52
CA LEU A 36 -5.92 35.25 -12.24
C LEU A 36 -6.98 34.65 -11.31
N SER A 37 -8.23 34.58 -11.76
CA SER A 37 -9.23 33.74 -11.14
C SER A 37 -8.90 32.26 -11.36
N VAL A 38 -9.51 31.39 -10.56
CA VAL A 38 -9.40 29.93 -10.74
C VAL A 38 -9.91 29.52 -12.12
N SER A 39 -11.00 30.11 -12.58
CA SER A 39 -11.58 29.89 -13.92
C SER A 39 -10.62 30.27 -15.04
N GLU A 40 -9.98 31.44 -14.96
CA GLU A 40 -9.01 31.88 -15.97
C GLU A 40 -7.73 31.04 -15.93
N SER A 41 -7.24 30.67 -14.74
CA SER A 41 -6.07 29.79 -14.60
C SER A 41 -6.34 28.42 -15.22
N LYS A 42 -7.53 27.86 -14.99
CA LYS A 42 -7.97 26.59 -15.58
C LYS A 42 -8.06 26.67 -17.11
N LEU A 43 -8.66 27.74 -17.63
CA LEU A 43 -8.76 27.95 -19.07
C LEU A 43 -7.36 28.10 -19.70
N LEU A 44 -6.50 28.90 -19.08
CA LEU A 44 -5.11 29.11 -19.53
C LEU A 44 -4.34 27.80 -19.61
N LEU A 45 -4.32 27.03 -18.51
CA LEU A 45 -3.62 25.74 -18.47
C LEU A 45 -4.18 24.77 -19.52
N ASN A 46 -5.50 24.74 -19.72
CA ASN A 46 -6.12 23.88 -20.72
C ASN A 46 -5.74 24.26 -22.16
N THR A 47 -5.79 25.55 -22.49
CA THR A 47 -5.46 26.05 -23.82
C THR A 47 -3.98 25.82 -24.16
N VAL A 48 -3.08 26.11 -23.21
CA VAL A 48 -1.65 25.84 -23.37
C VAL A 48 -1.42 24.34 -23.56
N GLN A 49 -2.01 23.49 -22.71
CA GLN A 49 -1.86 22.04 -22.82
C GLN A 49 -2.36 21.52 -24.17
N HIS A 50 -3.48 22.05 -24.67
CA HIS A 50 -4.03 21.66 -25.96
C HIS A 50 -3.04 21.95 -27.09
N SER A 51 -2.49 23.17 -27.14
CA SER A 51 -1.50 23.56 -28.14
C SER A 51 -0.26 22.68 -28.08
N VAL A 52 0.33 22.51 -26.89
CA VAL A 52 1.55 21.71 -26.69
C VAL A 52 1.36 20.26 -27.12
N VAL A 53 0.29 19.59 -26.66
CA VAL A 53 0.06 18.18 -26.99
C VAL A 53 -0.22 18.00 -28.48
N GLN A 54 -0.93 18.92 -29.13
CA GLN A 54 -1.18 18.83 -30.56
C GLN A 54 0.12 18.99 -31.36
N LEU A 55 0.99 19.93 -30.99
CA LEU A 55 2.30 20.10 -31.64
C LEU A 55 3.17 18.85 -31.50
N GLN A 56 3.25 18.29 -30.29
CA GLN A 56 3.98 17.05 -30.04
C GLN A 56 3.40 15.87 -30.83
N ALA A 57 2.07 15.79 -30.95
CA ALA A 57 1.40 14.76 -31.73
C ALA A 57 1.67 14.89 -33.24
N ASP A 58 1.72 16.12 -33.76
CA ASP A 58 2.04 16.40 -35.16
C ASP A 58 3.49 16.04 -35.48
N GLU A 59 4.43 16.41 -34.60
CA GLU A 59 5.84 16.06 -34.69
C GLU A 59 6.05 14.54 -34.64
N TYR A 60 5.46 13.86 -33.64
CA TYR A 60 5.51 12.40 -33.54
C TYR A 60 4.95 11.74 -34.80
N THR A 61 3.81 12.22 -35.29
CA THR A 61 3.17 11.70 -36.50
C THR A 61 4.07 11.88 -37.72
N HIS A 62 4.72 13.03 -37.87
CA HIS A 62 5.66 13.29 -38.96
C HIS A 62 6.83 12.30 -38.93
N ASN A 63 7.44 12.13 -37.75
CA ASN A 63 8.61 11.28 -37.56
C ASN A 63 8.30 9.76 -37.67
N HIS A 64 7.04 9.35 -37.45
CA HIS A 64 6.63 7.94 -37.41
C HIS A 64 5.67 7.52 -38.55
N ILE A 65 5.49 8.37 -39.57
CA ILE A 65 4.71 8.03 -40.77
C ILE A 65 5.34 6.86 -41.53
N GLN A 66 6.67 6.82 -41.64
CA GLN A 66 7.37 5.75 -42.35
C GLN A 66 7.28 4.42 -41.59
N CYS A 67 7.49 3.32 -42.31
CA CYS A 67 7.54 2.01 -41.68
C CYS A 67 8.79 1.89 -40.78
N PRO A 68 8.67 1.47 -39.51
CA PRO A 68 9.82 1.33 -38.62
C PRO A 68 10.79 0.21 -39.04
N HIS A 69 10.37 -0.73 -39.90
CA HIS A 69 11.20 -1.86 -40.33
C HIS A 69 11.97 -1.60 -41.63
N CYS A 70 11.32 -0.99 -42.62
CA CYS A 70 11.91 -0.81 -43.96
C CYS A 70 11.97 0.65 -44.42
N LEU A 71 11.55 1.60 -43.57
CA LEU A 71 11.48 3.03 -43.84
C LEU A 71 10.63 3.42 -45.06
N ALA A 72 9.90 2.47 -45.65
CA ALA A 72 9.01 2.74 -46.76
C ALA A 72 7.88 3.68 -46.33
N ALA A 73 7.52 4.61 -47.23
CA ALA A 73 6.41 5.53 -47.00
C ALA A 73 5.09 4.75 -46.86
N ARG A 74 4.45 4.88 -45.69
CA ARG A 74 3.12 4.29 -45.48
C ARG A 74 2.05 5.17 -46.12
N ARG A 75 1.05 4.53 -46.75
CA ARG A 75 -0.12 5.25 -47.28
C ARG A 75 -1.01 5.74 -46.13
N ILE A 76 -1.45 6.99 -46.21
CA ILE A 76 -2.42 7.58 -45.27
C ILE A 76 -3.81 7.02 -45.57
N LYS A 77 -4.47 6.45 -44.56
CA LYS A 77 -5.86 6.01 -44.64
C LYS A 77 -6.83 7.16 -44.35
N GLY A 78 -6.50 8.01 -43.39
CA GLY A 78 -7.34 9.15 -43.01
C GLY A 78 -6.88 9.81 -41.72
N ARG A 79 -7.61 10.85 -41.31
CA ARG A 79 -7.41 11.53 -40.02
C ARG A 79 -8.22 10.85 -38.93
N GLN A 80 -7.70 10.84 -37.72
CA GLN A 80 -8.36 10.33 -36.52
C GLN A 80 -8.22 11.36 -35.39
N LYS A 81 -9.21 11.38 -34.48
CA LYS A 81 -9.12 12.14 -33.23
C LYS A 81 -9.19 11.19 -32.05
N ILE A 82 -8.39 11.46 -31.02
CA ILE A 82 -8.45 10.79 -29.72
C ILE A 82 -8.70 11.80 -28.61
N GLN A 83 -9.11 11.30 -27.44
CA GLN A 83 -9.27 12.11 -26.23
C GLN A 83 -8.15 11.73 -25.26
N TYR A 84 -7.18 12.62 -25.09
CA TYR A 84 -6.04 12.42 -24.21
C TYR A 84 -6.25 13.13 -22.88
N ARG A 85 -6.23 12.39 -21.77
CA ARG A 85 -6.55 12.93 -20.44
C ARG A 85 -5.29 13.40 -19.73
N THR A 86 -5.28 14.64 -19.26
CA THR A 86 -4.15 15.23 -18.53
C THR A 86 -4.65 15.93 -17.26
N LEU A 87 -3.73 16.32 -16.37
CA LEU A 87 -4.06 17.21 -15.24
C LEU A 87 -4.62 18.56 -15.71
N PHE A 88 -4.25 18.97 -16.92
CA PHE A 88 -4.63 20.24 -17.52
C PHE A 88 -5.79 20.07 -18.52
N GLY A 89 -6.54 18.98 -18.42
CA GLY A 89 -7.80 18.76 -19.10
C GLY A 89 -7.82 17.60 -20.08
N VAL A 90 -8.97 17.40 -20.70
CA VAL A 90 -9.21 16.36 -21.70
C VAL A 90 -8.99 16.96 -23.08
N ILE A 91 -7.87 16.61 -23.69
CA ILE A 91 -7.36 17.23 -24.91
C ILE A 91 -7.79 16.39 -26.12
N PRO A 92 -8.61 16.93 -27.04
CA PRO A 92 -8.83 16.30 -28.33
C PRO A 92 -7.55 16.40 -29.18
N VAL A 93 -6.89 15.27 -29.43
CA VAL A 93 -5.66 15.24 -30.24
C VAL A 93 -6.01 14.69 -31.61
N SER A 94 -5.67 15.44 -32.66
CA SER A 94 -5.82 15.02 -34.05
C SER A 94 -4.53 14.36 -34.53
N GLY A 95 -4.65 13.32 -35.34
CA GLY A 95 -3.50 12.62 -35.91
C GLY A 95 -3.87 11.81 -37.14
N LEU A 96 -2.89 11.04 -37.63
CA LEU A 96 -3.04 10.23 -38.83
C LEU A 96 -3.23 8.75 -38.52
N ARG A 97 -4.09 8.13 -39.32
CA ARG A 97 -4.20 6.69 -39.46
C ARG A 97 -3.53 6.27 -40.76
N VAL A 98 -2.60 5.34 -40.67
CA VAL A 98 -1.83 4.84 -41.82
C VAL A 98 -2.07 3.35 -42.03
N TYR A 99 -1.86 2.87 -43.26
CA TYR A 99 -1.81 1.44 -43.54
C TYR A 99 -0.50 0.87 -43.02
N ARG A 100 -0.55 -0.29 -42.36
CA ARG A 100 0.66 -1.01 -41.96
C ARG A 100 1.39 -1.52 -43.20
N CYS A 101 2.72 -1.50 -43.15
CA CYS A 101 3.55 -2.05 -44.21
C CYS A 101 3.45 -3.58 -44.23
N ARG A 102 3.74 -4.21 -45.38
CA ARG A 102 3.69 -5.68 -45.50
C ARG A 102 4.74 -6.40 -44.65
N CYS A 103 5.81 -5.71 -44.27
CA CYS A 103 6.84 -6.24 -43.37
C CYS A 103 6.46 -6.18 -41.89
N GLU A 104 5.34 -5.55 -41.53
CA GLU A 104 4.81 -5.58 -40.16
C GLU A 104 3.95 -6.83 -40.00
N GLU A 105 4.44 -7.82 -39.24
CA GLU A 105 3.64 -8.97 -38.85
C GLU A 105 2.59 -8.56 -37.81
N CYS A 106 1.41 -8.15 -38.28
CA CYS A 106 0.31 -7.74 -37.41
C CYS A 106 -1.04 -8.14 -38.02
N ALA A 107 -1.98 -8.55 -37.17
CA ALA A 107 -3.34 -8.90 -37.60
C ALA A 107 -4.13 -7.68 -38.15
N SER A 108 -3.75 -6.46 -37.77
CA SER A 108 -4.45 -5.23 -38.17
C SER A 108 -3.86 -4.62 -39.45
N LYS A 109 -4.69 -4.24 -40.42
CA LYS A 109 -4.21 -3.60 -41.67
C LYS A 109 -3.79 -2.14 -41.51
N THR A 110 -4.12 -1.49 -40.39
CA THR A 110 -3.97 -0.03 -40.20
C THR A 110 -3.66 0.29 -38.75
N VAL A 111 -2.89 1.36 -38.52
CA VAL A 111 -2.52 1.85 -37.19
C VAL A 111 -2.80 3.35 -37.06
N SER A 112 -3.23 3.78 -35.88
CA SER A 112 -3.37 5.19 -35.51
C SER A 112 -2.10 5.62 -34.79
N LEU A 113 -1.30 6.49 -35.41
CA LEU A 113 0.03 6.86 -34.89
C LEU A 113 -0.09 7.59 -33.54
N VAL A 114 -1.07 8.49 -33.42
CA VAL A 114 -1.33 9.20 -32.17
C VAL A 114 -1.91 8.31 -31.07
N SER A 115 -2.68 7.25 -31.41
CA SER A 115 -3.14 6.30 -30.39
C SER A 115 -2.01 5.42 -29.89
N ASP A 116 -1.10 5.03 -30.79
CA ASP A 116 0.09 4.25 -30.46
C ASP A 116 1.03 5.05 -29.54
N TRP A 117 1.27 6.33 -29.87
CA TRP A 117 2.02 7.28 -29.04
C TRP A 117 1.38 7.52 -27.67
N ALA A 118 0.07 7.77 -27.64
CA ALA A 118 -0.63 8.15 -26.41
C ALA A 118 -0.89 6.97 -25.45
N GLY A 119 -0.57 5.73 -25.84
CA GLY A 119 -0.72 4.54 -25.02
C GLY A 119 -2.15 4.35 -24.48
N ASP A 120 -2.30 4.40 -23.15
CA ASP A 120 -3.60 4.26 -22.47
C ASP A 120 -4.48 5.53 -22.50
N HIS A 121 -4.09 6.51 -23.31
CA HIS A 121 -4.76 7.79 -23.50
C HIS A 121 -4.88 8.65 -22.22
N THR A 122 -3.99 8.43 -21.25
CA THR A 122 -3.97 9.16 -19.97
C THR A 122 -2.55 9.51 -19.58
N HIS A 123 -2.29 10.79 -19.31
CA HIS A 123 -0.97 11.26 -18.93
C HIS A 123 -0.52 10.66 -17.58
N PRO A 124 0.75 10.21 -17.46
CA PRO A 124 1.27 9.61 -16.23
C PRO A 124 1.09 10.48 -14.98
N SER A 125 1.30 11.79 -15.08
CA SER A 125 1.12 12.72 -13.94
C SER A 125 -0.32 12.76 -13.42
N LEU A 126 -1.33 12.60 -14.29
CA LEU A 126 -2.72 12.50 -13.86
C LEU A 126 -2.93 11.22 -13.05
N LYS A 127 -2.47 10.08 -13.56
CA LYS A 127 -2.55 8.79 -12.86
C LYS A 127 -1.83 8.81 -11.52
N TYR A 128 -0.67 9.45 -11.44
CA TYR A 128 0.10 9.57 -10.21
C TYR A 128 -0.65 10.37 -9.15
N ILE A 129 -1.12 11.58 -9.47
CA ILE A 129 -1.85 12.42 -8.51
C ILE A 129 -3.16 11.75 -8.08
N GLU A 130 -3.93 11.21 -9.03
CA GLU A 130 -5.15 10.47 -8.73
C GLU A 130 -4.89 9.28 -7.81
N THR A 131 -3.87 8.47 -8.11
CA THR A 131 -3.51 7.30 -7.30
C THR A 131 -3.07 7.72 -5.91
N ARG A 132 -2.18 8.72 -5.82
CA ARG A 132 -1.67 9.26 -4.56
C ARG A 132 -2.82 9.69 -3.66
N TRP A 133 -3.72 10.53 -4.16
CA TRP A 133 -4.83 11.06 -3.38
C TRP A 133 -5.89 9.99 -3.09
N ALA A 134 -6.31 9.20 -4.08
CA ALA A 134 -7.32 8.17 -3.90
C ALA A 134 -6.89 7.03 -2.97
N SER A 135 -5.58 6.81 -2.83
CA SER A 135 -5.05 5.90 -1.82
C SER A 135 -5.30 6.43 -0.40
N MET A 136 -5.31 7.76 -0.21
CA MET A 136 -5.42 8.45 1.07
C MET A 136 -6.84 8.81 1.48
N ILE A 137 -7.64 9.30 0.53
CA ILE A 137 -9.01 9.79 0.73
C ILE A 137 -9.99 9.09 -0.22
N SER A 138 -11.30 9.36 -0.10
CA SER A 138 -12.29 8.73 -0.97
C SER A 138 -12.12 9.12 -2.44
N TYR A 139 -12.53 8.24 -3.37
CA TYR A 139 -12.47 8.50 -4.81
C TYR A 139 -13.27 9.74 -5.23
N GLU A 140 -14.41 9.93 -4.58
CA GLU A 140 -15.28 11.10 -4.77
C GLU A 140 -14.61 12.38 -4.28
N MET A 141 -13.99 12.36 -3.09
CA MET A 141 -13.26 13.51 -2.56
C MET A 141 -12.06 13.87 -3.44
N THR A 142 -11.32 12.86 -3.92
CA THR A 142 -10.22 13.05 -4.88
C THR A 142 -10.72 13.77 -6.14
N THR A 143 -11.85 13.32 -6.68
CA THR A 143 -12.46 13.95 -7.87
C THR A 143 -12.82 15.41 -7.60
N ARG A 144 -13.45 15.71 -6.45
CA ARG A 144 -13.86 17.07 -6.08
C ARG A 144 -12.66 18.00 -5.94
N LEU A 145 -11.65 17.60 -5.16
CA LEU A 145 -10.45 18.41 -4.95
C LEU A 145 -9.71 18.69 -6.27
N LEU A 146 -9.62 17.70 -7.17
CA LEU A 146 -9.02 17.92 -8.48
C LEU A 146 -9.85 18.89 -9.33
N LYS A 147 -11.19 18.77 -9.32
CA LYS A 147 -12.09 19.70 -10.02
C LYS A 147 -12.07 21.11 -9.44
N ASP A 148 -11.79 21.28 -8.15
CA ASP A 148 -11.72 22.59 -7.51
C ASP A 148 -10.49 23.37 -7.97
N VAL A 149 -9.35 22.70 -8.17
CA VAL A 149 -8.06 23.37 -8.46
C VAL A 149 -7.65 23.29 -9.93
N LEU A 150 -7.90 22.17 -10.61
CA LEU A 150 -7.37 21.88 -11.95
C LEU A 150 -8.48 21.82 -13.01
N PRO A 151 -8.17 22.03 -14.30
CA PRO A 151 -9.13 21.90 -15.39
C PRO A 151 -9.36 20.44 -15.80
N VAL A 152 -9.27 19.49 -14.86
CA VAL A 152 -9.62 18.08 -15.12
C VAL A 152 -11.11 18.05 -15.50
N GLY A 153 -11.40 17.64 -16.73
CA GLY A 153 -12.72 17.88 -17.32
C GLY A 153 -13.90 17.39 -16.47
N ASN A 154 -15.09 17.97 -16.69
CA ASN A 154 -16.31 17.63 -15.92
C ASN A 154 -16.64 16.13 -15.91
N SER A 155 -16.20 15.39 -16.93
CA SER A 155 -16.36 13.94 -17.07
C SER A 155 -15.53 13.11 -16.09
N LEU A 156 -14.53 13.68 -15.41
CA LEU A 156 -13.80 12.99 -14.36
C LEU A 156 -14.76 12.64 -13.21
N ASN A 157 -14.76 11.37 -12.81
CA ASN A 157 -15.65 10.85 -11.79
C ASN A 157 -14.92 9.81 -10.93
N ALA A 158 -15.51 9.48 -9.78
CA ALA A 158 -14.95 8.54 -8.82
C ALA A 158 -14.62 7.17 -9.44
N SER A 159 -15.42 6.68 -10.39
CA SER A 159 -15.16 5.40 -11.07
C SER A 159 -13.92 5.46 -11.96
N THR A 160 -13.70 6.57 -12.67
CA THR A 160 -12.49 6.79 -13.46
C THR A 160 -11.25 6.78 -12.57
N VAL A 161 -11.25 7.56 -11.49
CA VAL A 161 -10.15 7.61 -10.50
C VAL A 161 -9.87 6.22 -9.92
N ARG A 162 -10.92 5.48 -9.52
CA ARG A 162 -10.78 4.10 -9.04
C ARG A 162 -10.14 3.20 -10.09
N ASN A 163 -10.55 3.31 -11.35
CA ASN A 163 -10.03 2.46 -12.42
C ASN A 163 -8.55 2.76 -12.71
N HIS A 164 -8.15 4.04 -12.72
CA HIS A 164 -6.74 4.41 -12.86
C HIS A 164 -5.90 3.92 -11.68
N LEU A 165 -6.38 4.07 -10.44
CA LEU A 165 -5.71 3.51 -9.26
C LEU A 165 -5.55 1.99 -9.37
N CYS A 166 -6.59 1.27 -9.80
CA CYS A 166 -6.52 -0.18 -10.01
C CYS A 166 -5.50 -0.57 -11.09
N GLN A 167 -5.37 0.19 -12.18
CA GLN A 167 -4.35 -0.06 -13.21
C GLN A 167 -2.93 0.10 -12.65
N VAL A 168 -2.71 1.15 -11.85
CA VAL A 168 -1.41 1.36 -11.18
C VAL A 168 -1.14 0.24 -10.18
N ALA A 169 -2.12 -0.12 -9.37
CA ALA A 169 -2.02 -1.23 -8.42
C ALA A 169 -1.71 -2.56 -9.11
N GLN A 170 -2.33 -2.84 -10.25
CA GLN A 170 -2.06 -4.03 -11.05
C GLN A 170 -0.61 -4.09 -11.51
N ARG A 171 -0.04 -2.97 -11.93
CA ARG A 171 1.36 -2.90 -12.34
C ARG A 171 2.30 -3.13 -11.15
N LEU A 172 2.03 -2.51 -10.00
CA LEU A 172 2.79 -2.77 -8.76
C LEU A 172 2.71 -4.24 -8.33
N ASP A 173 1.51 -4.81 -8.38
CA ASP A 173 1.24 -6.19 -7.97
C ASP A 173 1.94 -7.20 -8.90
N ALA A 174 1.90 -6.97 -10.22
CA ALA A 174 2.59 -7.80 -11.19
C ALA A 174 4.13 -7.76 -11.03
N GLU A 175 4.70 -6.61 -10.67
CA GLU A 175 6.12 -6.51 -10.32
C GLU A 175 6.45 -7.28 -9.04
N ALA A 176 5.57 -7.26 -8.04
CA ALA A 176 5.78 -8.04 -6.83
C ALA A 176 5.64 -9.55 -7.08
N GLU A 177 4.70 -9.97 -7.91
CA GLU A 177 4.46 -11.38 -8.24
C GLU A 177 5.57 -12.05 -9.06
N SER A 178 6.38 -11.25 -9.77
CA SER A 178 7.56 -11.73 -10.49
C SER A 178 8.75 -12.04 -9.58
N HIS A 179 8.71 -11.59 -8.32
CA HIS A 179 9.74 -11.92 -7.34
C HIS A 179 9.60 -13.37 -6.86
N SER A 180 10.74 -13.98 -6.52
CA SER A 180 10.73 -15.25 -5.81
C SER A 180 10.08 -15.08 -4.43
N GLY A 181 9.29 -16.08 -4.03
CA GLY A 181 8.69 -16.13 -2.69
C GLY A 181 9.69 -16.43 -1.59
N PHE A 182 10.87 -16.88 -1.98
CA PHE A 182 11.91 -17.44 -1.13
C PHE A 182 13.26 -16.84 -1.52
N LEU A 183 14.20 -16.85 -0.58
CA LEU A 183 15.57 -16.48 -0.91
C LEU A 183 16.15 -17.39 -1.99
N SER A 184 16.88 -16.77 -2.90
CA SER A 184 17.64 -17.44 -3.94
C SER A 184 19.11 -17.61 -3.52
N GLY A 185 19.79 -18.60 -4.11
CA GLY A 185 21.19 -18.90 -3.84
C GLY A 185 21.38 -20.04 -2.83
N CYS A 186 22.63 -20.23 -2.39
CA CYS A 186 22.96 -21.26 -1.41
C CYS A 186 23.65 -20.67 -0.18
N PRO A 187 23.65 -21.39 0.97
CA PRO A 187 24.28 -20.92 2.20
C PRO A 187 25.76 -20.50 2.04
N ARG A 188 26.50 -21.13 1.12
CA ARG A 188 27.88 -20.73 0.81
C ARG A 188 27.96 -19.33 0.24
N ASP A 189 27.07 -19.00 -0.70
CA ASP A 189 27.05 -17.69 -1.34
C ASP A 189 26.62 -16.61 -0.36
N TRP A 190 25.62 -16.92 0.48
CA TRP A 190 25.18 -16.03 1.55
C TRP A 190 26.29 -15.76 2.58
N GLY A 191 27.07 -16.79 2.93
CA GLY A 191 28.22 -16.65 3.84
C GLY A 191 29.38 -15.83 3.26
N ASN A 192 29.47 -15.70 1.92
CA ASN A 192 30.46 -14.88 1.24
C ASN A 192 30.02 -13.42 1.07
N LEU A 193 28.76 -13.08 1.39
CA LEU A 193 28.28 -11.71 1.36
C LEU A 193 28.98 -10.86 2.44
N PRO A 194 29.09 -9.54 2.24
CA PRO A 194 29.56 -8.62 3.27
C PRO A 194 28.76 -8.77 4.57
N ARG A 195 29.35 -8.31 5.68
CA ARG A 195 28.63 -8.29 6.96
C ARG A 195 27.30 -7.55 6.79
N PRO A 196 26.16 -8.17 7.12
CA PRO A 196 24.86 -7.55 6.93
C PRO A 196 24.71 -6.36 7.88
N GLY A 197 23.74 -5.50 7.58
CA GLY A 197 23.30 -4.48 8.51
C GLY A 197 22.68 -5.08 9.78
N LYS A 198 22.17 -4.22 10.66
CA LYS A 198 21.43 -4.65 11.85
C LYS A 198 20.24 -5.54 11.46
N PRO A 199 19.79 -6.45 12.34
CA PRO A 199 18.65 -7.32 12.05
C PRO A 199 17.41 -6.54 11.60
N LEU A 200 16.65 -7.13 10.68
CA LEU A 200 15.35 -6.61 10.26
C LEU A 200 14.28 -7.13 11.19
N VAL A 201 13.37 -6.24 11.55
CA VAL A 201 12.16 -6.54 12.31
C VAL A 201 10.99 -6.45 11.36
N VAL A 202 10.15 -7.48 11.31
CA VAL A 202 8.93 -7.53 10.52
C VAL A 202 7.78 -7.86 11.45
N GLY A 203 6.97 -6.86 11.77
CA GLY A 203 5.74 -7.06 12.54
C GLY A 203 4.56 -7.23 11.61
N ILE A 204 3.76 -8.27 11.83
CA ILE A 204 2.58 -8.63 11.04
C ILE A 204 1.37 -8.71 11.96
N ASP A 205 0.25 -8.17 11.50
CA ASP A 205 -1.02 -8.22 12.21
C ASP A 205 -2.20 -8.32 11.23
N GLY A 206 -3.31 -8.87 11.70
CA GLY A 206 -4.55 -9.07 10.96
C GLY A 206 -5.53 -7.92 11.17
N GLY A 207 -6.15 -7.44 10.10
CA GLY A 207 -7.22 -6.45 10.14
C GLY A 207 -8.44 -6.92 9.34
N TYR A 208 -9.65 -6.60 9.80
CA TYR A 208 -10.88 -7.06 9.14
C TYR A 208 -11.60 -5.93 8.42
N VAL A 209 -12.10 -6.22 7.21
CA VAL A 209 -12.95 -5.31 6.44
C VAL A 209 -14.23 -6.00 5.98
N ARG A 210 -15.30 -5.23 5.79
CA ARG A 210 -16.60 -5.75 5.35
C ARG A 210 -16.54 -6.22 3.90
N ASP A 211 -16.99 -7.46 3.68
CA ASP A 211 -17.11 -8.02 2.34
C ASP A 211 -18.30 -7.39 1.59
N ARG A 212 -18.07 -7.01 0.34
CA ARG A 212 -19.11 -6.51 -0.57
C ARG A 212 -20.00 -7.63 -1.08
N ASP A 213 -19.42 -8.80 -1.32
CA ASP A 213 -20.09 -9.93 -1.96
C ASP A 213 -20.86 -10.75 -0.91
N ASP A 214 -20.43 -10.75 0.36
CA ASP A 214 -21.20 -11.25 1.51
C ASP A 214 -21.30 -10.21 2.63
N LYS A 215 -22.42 -9.48 2.65
CA LYS A 215 -22.64 -8.35 3.58
C LYS A 215 -22.65 -8.72 5.06
N LYS A 216 -22.75 -10.01 5.41
CA LYS A 216 -22.71 -10.48 6.81
C LYS A 216 -21.31 -10.87 7.26
N ARG A 217 -20.36 -10.96 6.33
CA ARG A 217 -19.00 -11.41 6.60
C ARG A 217 -17.99 -10.28 6.48
N ASN A 218 -16.92 -10.43 7.23
CA ASN A 218 -15.69 -9.69 7.01
C ASN A 218 -14.67 -10.66 6.41
N PHE A 219 -13.70 -10.12 5.69
CA PHE A 219 -12.49 -10.85 5.33
C PHE A 219 -11.27 -10.18 5.94
N GLU A 220 -10.23 -10.97 6.10
CA GLU A 220 -8.98 -10.56 6.71
C GLU A 220 -8.03 -9.92 5.69
N ILE A 221 -7.34 -8.89 6.17
CA ILE A 221 -6.25 -8.19 5.52
C ILE A 221 -5.05 -8.36 6.42
N ILE A 222 -3.94 -8.81 5.86
CA ILE A 222 -2.66 -8.84 6.55
C ILE A 222 -1.98 -7.51 6.28
N ALA A 223 -1.53 -6.83 7.33
CA ALA A 223 -0.74 -5.62 7.20
C ALA A 223 0.36 -5.57 8.27
N GLY A 224 1.43 -4.87 7.96
CA GLY A 224 2.61 -4.91 8.78
C GLY A 224 3.60 -3.80 8.50
N LYS A 225 4.67 -3.79 9.29
CA LYS A 225 5.78 -2.86 9.16
C LYS A 225 7.09 -3.61 9.23
N SER A 226 8.06 -3.16 8.44
CA SER A 226 9.45 -3.55 8.59
C SER A 226 10.35 -2.37 8.93
N PHE A 227 11.36 -2.60 9.76
CA PHE A 227 12.43 -1.66 10.10
C PHE A 227 13.69 -2.39 10.56
N SER A 228 14.86 -1.75 10.47
CA SER A 228 16.09 -2.29 11.06
C SER A 228 16.19 -1.94 12.55
N VAL A 229 16.63 -2.90 13.37
CA VAL A 229 16.81 -2.69 14.82
C VAL A 229 17.67 -1.43 15.06
N GLY A 230 17.24 -0.56 15.97
CA GLY A 230 17.96 0.67 16.30
C GLY A 230 17.86 1.83 15.28
N THR A 231 17.12 1.67 14.17
CA THR A 231 16.76 2.78 13.25
C THR A 231 15.26 2.76 12.91
N PRO A 232 14.36 3.07 13.86
CA PRO A 232 12.91 3.01 13.66
C PRO A 232 12.36 4.09 12.70
N THR A 233 13.18 5.07 12.30
CA THR A 233 12.76 6.16 11.42
C THR A 233 12.65 5.74 9.96
N ASP A 234 13.36 4.69 9.56
CA ASP A 234 13.24 4.06 8.24
C ASP A 234 12.21 2.93 8.36
N THR A 235 10.92 3.24 8.47
CA THR A 235 9.85 2.23 8.56
C THR A 235 9.15 2.10 7.21
N ARG A 236 9.01 0.87 6.73
CA ARG A 236 8.20 0.58 5.54
C ARG A 236 6.99 -0.25 5.91
N ARG A 237 5.83 0.15 5.41
CA ARG A 237 4.55 -0.53 5.62
C ARG A 237 4.26 -1.45 4.43
N PHE A 238 3.58 -2.55 4.70
CA PHE A 238 3.05 -3.44 3.67
C PHE A 238 1.64 -3.89 4.05
N GLY A 239 0.89 -4.37 3.06
CA GLY A 239 -0.40 -4.99 3.32
C GLY A 239 -0.96 -5.69 2.09
N PHE A 240 -1.70 -6.77 2.31
CA PHE A 240 -2.32 -7.56 1.27
C PHE A 240 -3.51 -8.35 1.83
N VAL A 241 -4.43 -8.69 0.92
CA VAL A 241 -5.54 -9.60 1.22
C VAL A 241 -5.10 -11.04 0.94
N GLN A 242 -5.30 -11.94 1.90
CA GLN A 242 -5.06 -13.37 1.72
C GLN A 242 -6.19 -14.00 0.88
N LYS A 243 -5.81 -14.78 -0.13
CA LYS A 243 -6.67 -15.52 -1.07
C LYS A 243 -5.98 -16.84 -1.42
N ASP A 244 -6.77 -17.81 -1.86
CA ASP A 244 -6.29 -19.16 -2.24
C ASP A 244 -5.27 -19.14 -3.41
N ASP A 245 -5.29 -18.08 -4.25
CA ASP A 245 -4.39 -17.91 -5.40
C ASP A 245 -3.48 -16.67 -5.24
N CYS A 246 -3.24 -16.23 -4.00
CA CYS A 246 -2.26 -15.17 -3.74
C CYS A 246 -0.97 -15.76 -3.17
N HIS A 247 0.15 -15.18 -3.59
CA HIS A 247 1.50 -15.48 -3.12
C HIS A 247 1.96 -14.36 -2.16
N PRO A 248 1.48 -14.33 -0.90
CA PRO A 248 1.84 -13.31 0.07
C PRO A 248 3.35 -13.27 0.37
N GLU A 249 4.01 -14.42 0.29
CA GLU A 249 5.45 -14.58 0.47
C GLU A 249 6.25 -13.80 -0.59
N ARG A 250 5.81 -13.80 -1.85
CA ARG A 250 6.45 -13.02 -2.93
C ARG A 250 6.36 -11.52 -2.69
N ARG A 251 5.21 -11.05 -2.19
CA ARG A 251 4.98 -9.64 -1.89
C ARG A 251 5.83 -9.19 -0.71
N LEU A 252 5.92 -10.01 0.33
CA LEU A 252 6.75 -9.71 1.48
C LEU A 252 8.25 -9.78 1.10
N MET A 253 8.67 -10.71 0.24
CA MET A 253 10.04 -10.75 -0.28
C MET A 253 10.36 -9.55 -1.17
N ALA A 254 9.47 -9.14 -2.06
CA ALA A 254 9.63 -7.93 -2.87
C ALA A 254 9.77 -6.69 -1.98
N HIS A 255 8.94 -6.59 -0.93
CA HIS A 255 9.00 -5.51 0.07
C HIS A 255 10.35 -5.46 0.80
N LEU A 256 10.85 -6.61 1.25
CA LEU A 256 12.15 -6.69 1.95
C LEU A 256 13.33 -6.43 1.00
N SER A 257 13.25 -6.95 -0.23
CA SER A 257 14.28 -6.76 -1.27
C SER A 257 14.37 -5.30 -1.71
N ALA A 258 13.23 -4.60 -1.89
CA ALA A 258 13.18 -3.18 -2.21
C ALA A 258 13.79 -2.29 -1.10
N ARG A 259 13.94 -2.83 0.11
CA ARG A 259 14.62 -2.19 1.23
C ARG A 259 16.14 -2.49 1.26
N GLY A 260 16.63 -3.30 0.33
CA GLY A 260 18.03 -3.72 0.28
C GLY A 260 18.38 -4.82 1.26
N MET A 261 17.41 -5.65 1.67
CA MET A 261 17.67 -6.83 2.50
C MET A 261 18.72 -7.73 1.81
N GLN A 262 19.75 -8.10 2.56
CA GLN A 262 20.72 -9.11 2.12
C GLN A 262 20.26 -10.51 2.50
N ALA A 263 20.65 -11.51 1.72
CA ALA A 263 20.27 -12.90 1.97
C ALA A 263 20.87 -13.51 3.25
N ASN A 264 21.93 -12.89 3.81
CA ASN A 264 22.55 -13.27 5.08
C ASN A 264 22.11 -12.38 6.26
N GLN A 265 21.10 -11.52 6.08
CA GLN A 265 20.64 -10.60 7.11
C GLN A 265 19.59 -11.27 8.00
N GLN A 266 19.81 -11.23 9.32
CA GLN A 266 18.85 -11.77 10.30
C GLN A 266 17.50 -11.05 10.23
N ILE A 267 16.42 -11.82 10.28
CA ILE A 267 15.03 -11.31 10.32
C ILE A 267 14.33 -11.82 11.58
N PHE A 268 13.66 -10.92 12.28
CA PHE A 268 12.71 -11.21 13.36
C PHE A 268 11.29 -11.01 12.84
N PHE A 269 10.49 -12.06 12.76
CA PHE A 269 9.06 -11.96 12.51
C PHE A 269 8.31 -11.91 13.83
N LEU A 270 7.51 -10.86 14.03
CA LEU A 270 6.60 -10.73 15.16
C LEU A 270 5.16 -10.84 14.69
N SER A 271 4.39 -11.72 15.32
CA SER A 271 2.96 -11.89 15.03
C SER A 271 2.17 -12.38 16.25
N ASP A 272 0.85 -12.28 16.18
CA ASP A 272 -0.07 -12.77 17.21
C ASP A 272 -0.20 -14.32 17.24
N GLY A 273 0.45 -15.02 16.30
CA GLY A 273 0.44 -16.48 16.23
C GLY A 273 -0.83 -17.09 15.61
N ALA A 274 -1.61 -16.31 14.84
CA ALA A 274 -2.70 -16.83 14.03
C ALA A 274 -2.20 -17.85 12.98
N ASP A 275 -2.96 -18.92 12.75
CA ASP A 275 -2.54 -20.06 11.91
C ASP A 275 -2.17 -19.65 10.48
N ASN A 276 -2.92 -18.71 9.90
CA ASN A 276 -2.70 -18.18 8.56
C ASN A 276 -1.41 -17.35 8.42
N LEU A 277 -0.95 -16.72 9.51
CA LEU A 277 0.30 -15.95 9.56
C LEU A 277 1.52 -16.85 9.76
N ARG A 278 1.30 -18.02 10.37
CA ARG A 278 2.35 -18.99 10.68
C ARG A 278 2.97 -19.59 9.42
N GLU A 279 2.13 -20.01 8.48
CA GLU A 279 2.57 -20.60 7.19
C GLU A 279 3.39 -19.59 6.37
N LEU A 280 2.95 -18.33 6.33
CA LEU A 280 3.65 -17.26 5.62
C LEU A 280 5.08 -17.05 6.15
N GLN A 281 5.24 -17.01 7.47
CA GLN A 281 6.54 -16.66 8.05
C GLN A 281 7.54 -17.80 7.95
N PHE A 282 7.14 -19.04 8.26
CA PHE A 282 8.07 -20.18 8.33
C PHE A 282 8.60 -20.63 6.96
N GLY A 283 7.85 -20.40 5.88
CA GLY A 283 8.30 -20.78 4.55
C GLY A 283 9.39 -19.87 3.97
N MET A 284 9.45 -18.62 4.42
CA MET A 284 10.13 -17.55 3.68
C MET A 284 11.65 -17.49 3.84
N TYR A 285 12.17 -17.61 5.07
CA TYR A 285 13.59 -17.47 5.36
C TYR A 285 14.05 -18.56 6.34
N PRO A 286 14.98 -19.45 5.95
CA PRO A 286 15.39 -20.56 6.81
C PRO A 286 16.01 -20.12 8.16
N GLU A 287 16.63 -18.94 8.21
CA GLU A 287 17.28 -18.43 9.42
C GLU A 287 16.42 -17.38 10.15
N SER A 288 15.14 -17.17 9.78
CA SER A 288 14.32 -16.20 10.51
C SER A 288 13.99 -16.68 11.91
N ILE A 289 14.00 -15.72 12.84
CA ILE A 289 13.53 -15.92 14.21
C ILE A 289 12.07 -15.49 14.26
N HIS A 290 11.21 -16.38 14.73
CA HIS A 290 9.77 -16.15 14.87
C HIS A 290 9.43 -15.92 16.32
N VAL A 291 8.81 -14.78 16.61
CA VAL A 291 8.52 -14.32 17.96
C VAL A 291 7.02 -14.08 18.09
N LEU A 292 6.40 -14.79 19.02
CA LEU A 292 5.01 -14.57 19.40
C LEU A 292 4.93 -13.22 20.12
N ASP A 293 4.01 -12.36 19.70
CA ASP A 293 3.87 -11.03 20.25
C ASP A 293 3.54 -11.08 21.76
N TRP A 294 4.46 -10.55 22.55
CA TRP A 294 4.30 -10.46 23.99
C TRP A 294 3.05 -9.65 24.39
N PHE A 295 2.68 -8.62 23.62
CA PHE A 295 1.49 -7.84 23.92
C PHE A 295 0.21 -8.69 23.83
N HIS A 296 0.02 -9.47 22.77
CA HIS A 296 -1.09 -10.42 22.67
C HIS A 296 -1.14 -11.44 23.82
N ILE A 297 0.01 -11.98 24.25
CA ILE A 297 0.09 -12.87 25.42
C ILE A 297 -0.40 -12.14 26.68
N THR A 298 0.11 -10.94 26.94
CA THR A 298 -0.27 -10.16 28.13
C THR A 298 -1.73 -9.71 28.11
N MET A 299 -2.31 -9.42 26.94
CA MET A 299 -3.74 -9.11 26.81
C MET A 299 -4.60 -10.30 27.27
N ARG A 300 -4.30 -11.51 26.79
CA ARG A 300 -5.03 -12.73 27.18
C ARG A 300 -4.90 -13.00 28.69
N LEU A 301 -3.68 -12.87 29.23
CA LEU A 301 -3.45 -12.98 30.68
C LEU A 301 -4.20 -11.91 31.48
N THR A 302 -4.35 -10.70 30.95
CA THR A 302 -5.09 -9.62 31.62
C THR A 302 -6.58 -9.95 31.73
N VAL A 303 -7.18 -10.53 30.69
CA VAL A 303 -8.57 -11.01 30.73
C VAL A 303 -8.74 -12.09 31.80
N LEU A 304 -7.84 -13.07 31.82
CA LEU A 304 -7.83 -14.12 32.85
C LEU A 304 -7.68 -13.54 34.27
N MET A 305 -6.80 -12.55 34.45
CA MET A 305 -6.61 -11.88 35.73
C MET A 305 -7.87 -11.12 36.19
N GLN A 306 -8.66 -10.56 35.26
CA GLN A 306 -9.94 -9.92 35.59
C GLN A 306 -10.96 -10.95 36.10
N TYR A 307 -11.05 -12.11 35.46
CA TYR A 307 -11.89 -13.21 35.94
C TYR A 307 -11.41 -13.74 37.30
N ALA A 308 -10.09 -13.91 37.49
CA ALA A 308 -9.52 -14.37 38.75
C ALA A 308 -9.82 -13.41 39.91
N ARG A 309 -9.81 -12.10 39.66
CA ARG A 309 -10.26 -11.09 40.64
C ARG A 309 -11.75 -11.20 40.96
N GLY A 310 -12.58 -11.47 39.96
CA GLY A 310 -14.00 -11.73 40.15
C GLY A 310 -14.24 -12.97 40.99
N LEU A 311 -13.49 -14.04 40.72
CA LEU A 311 -13.51 -15.28 41.49
C LEU A 311 -13.04 -15.04 42.93
N GLN A 312 -11.99 -14.25 43.15
CA GLN A 312 -11.50 -13.93 44.48
C GLN A 312 -12.53 -13.18 45.35
N ALA A 313 -13.44 -12.42 44.73
CA ALA A 313 -14.52 -11.76 45.45
C ALA A 313 -15.63 -12.74 45.92
N SER A 314 -15.87 -13.82 45.17
CA SER A 314 -16.85 -14.86 45.54
C SER A 314 -16.25 -15.98 46.39
N ASP A 315 -15.02 -16.37 46.08
CA ASP A 315 -14.23 -17.40 46.74
C ASP A 315 -12.78 -16.91 46.91
N PRO A 316 -12.44 -16.32 48.07
CA PRO A 316 -11.14 -15.72 48.29
C PRO A 316 -9.95 -16.69 48.20
N GLU A 317 -10.13 -17.95 48.61
CA GLU A 317 -9.05 -18.93 48.63
C GLU A 317 -8.69 -19.36 47.19
N THR A 318 -9.68 -19.81 46.43
CA THR A 318 -9.51 -20.29 45.06
C THR A 318 -9.08 -19.15 44.15
N GLY A 319 -9.73 -17.98 44.25
CA GLY A 319 -9.37 -16.82 43.44
C GLY A 319 -7.95 -16.32 43.70
N SER A 320 -7.45 -16.40 44.95
CA SER A 320 -6.06 -16.05 45.27
C SER A 320 -5.06 -17.05 44.69
N LYS A 321 -5.36 -18.35 44.75
CA LYS A 321 -4.52 -19.40 44.14
C LYS A 321 -4.43 -19.23 42.62
N VAL A 322 -5.58 -19.10 41.94
CA VAL A 322 -5.65 -18.88 40.48
C VAL A 322 -4.89 -17.62 40.08
N SER A 323 -5.06 -16.50 40.82
CA SER A 323 -4.32 -15.26 40.53
C SER A 323 -2.80 -15.43 40.66
N ALA A 324 -2.33 -16.13 41.71
CA ALA A 324 -0.91 -16.37 41.94
C ALA A 324 -0.29 -17.30 40.87
N LEU A 325 -1.04 -18.30 40.43
CA LEU A 325 -0.64 -19.18 39.32
C LEU A 325 -0.55 -18.40 38.02
N LEU A 326 -1.55 -17.58 37.66
CA LEU A 326 -1.52 -16.75 36.45
C LEU A 326 -0.35 -15.75 36.42
N GLU A 327 -0.05 -15.08 37.55
CA GLU A 327 1.14 -14.21 37.65
C GLU A 327 2.45 -15.00 37.49
N SER A 328 2.48 -16.25 37.98
CA SER A 328 3.64 -17.12 37.82
C SER A 328 3.78 -17.63 36.39
N SER A 329 2.69 -18.03 35.73
CA SER A 329 2.66 -18.38 34.31
C SER A 329 3.18 -17.23 33.45
N LYS A 330 2.77 -15.98 33.76
CA LYS A 330 3.29 -14.78 33.08
C LYS A 330 4.81 -14.65 33.21
N ARG A 331 5.37 -14.86 34.41
CA ARG A 331 6.83 -14.84 34.63
C ARG A 331 7.56 -15.95 33.88
N TYR A 332 7.02 -17.17 33.88
CA TYR A 332 7.62 -18.27 33.14
C TYR A 332 7.59 -18.03 31.64
N LEU A 333 6.48 -17.54 31.08
CA LEU A 333 6.39 -17.15 29.67
C LEU A 333 7.38 -16.03 29.33
N TRP A 334 7.55 -15.02 30.18
CA TRP A 334 8.53 -13.94 29.98
C TRP A 334 9.97 -14.45 29.86
N HIS A 335 10.27 -15.60 30.48
CA HIS A 335 11.58 -16.25 30.45
C HIS A 335 11.67 -17.43 29.47
N GLY A 336 10.65 -17.64 28.63
CA GLY A 336 10.63 -18.73 27.64
C GLY A 336 10.38 -20.11 28.24
N ASN A 337 10.05 -20.23 29.52
CA ASN A 337 9.71 -21.52 30.14
C ASN A 337 8.25 -21.89 29.88
N VAL A 338 7.98 -22.33 28.64
CA VAL A 338 6.64 -22.67 28.17
C VAL A 338 6.05 -23.86 28.92
N THR A 339 6.85 -24.87 29.24
CA THR A 339 6.39 -26.10 29.90
C THR A 339 5.80 -25.80 31.27
N THR A 340 6.56 -25.12 32.15
CA THR A 340 6.05 -24.78 33.49
C THR A 340 4.91 -23.77 33.44
N ALA A 341 4.92 -22.85 32.46
CA ALA A 341 3.79 -21.95 32.28
C ALA A 341 2.48 -22.69 31.95
N LEU A 342 2.54 -23.71 31.09
CA LEU A 342 1.40 -24.54 30.73
C LEU A 342 0.91 -25.39 31.90
N GLU A 343 1.80 -25.98 32.69
CA GLU A 343 1.46 -26.69 33.93
C GLU A 343 0.62 -25.80 34.86
N TYR A 344 1.05 -24.55 35.07
CA TYR A 344 0.32 -23.65 35.98
C TYR A 344 -1.00 -23.13 35.40
N ILE A 345 -1.13 -23.06 34.07
CA ILE A 345 -2.42 -22.75 33.43
C ILE A 345 -3.38 -23.93 33.58
N ASP A 346 -2.88 -25.16 33.49
CA ASP A 346 -3.64 -26.39 33.70
C ASP A 346 -4.10 -26.52 35.16
N ASP A 347 -3.20 -26.24 36.12
CA ASP A 347 -3.52 -26.18 37.55
C ASP A 347 -4.66 -25.18 37.84
N CYS A 348 -4.65 -24.01 37.20
CA CYS A 348 -5.76 -23.05 37.30
C CYS A 348 -7.10 -23.68 36.86
N GLY A 349 -7.09 -24.47 35.78
CA GLY A 349 -8.25 -25.22 35.31
C GLY A 349 -8.75 -26.20 36.38
N MET A 350 -7.84 -26.98 36.98
CA MET A 350 -8.18 -27.93 38.04
C MET A 350 -8.83 -27.25 39.26
N TYR A 351 -8.33 -26.08 39.69
CA TYR A 351 -8.95 -25.32 40.78
C TYR A 351 -10.32 -24.74 40.41
N CYS A 352 -10.59 -24.51 39.12
CA CYS A 352 -11.87 -24.00 38.64
C CYS A 352 -12.91 -25.10 38.40
N ASP A 353 -12.52 -26.38 38.45
CA ASP A 353 -13.40 -27.53 38.18
C ASP A 353 -14.11 -28.07 39.43
N ASP A 354 -14.01 -27.37 40.57
CA ASP A 354 -14.71 -27.74 41.80
C ASP A 354 -16.24 -27.54 41.66
N PRO A 355 -17.06 -28.61 41.82
CA PRO A 355 -18.52 -28.52 41.75
C PRO A 355 -19.17 -27.60 42.78
N GLU A 356 -18.48 -27.33 43.90
CA GLU A 356 -18.98 -26.46 44.97
C GLU A 356 -18.68 -24.97 44.71
N LEU A 357 -17.86 -24.66 43.71
CA LEU A 357 -17.43 -23.30 43.40
C LEU A 357 -18.54 -22.48 42.74
N SER A 358 -19.05 -21.49 43.48
CA SER A 358 -20.13 -20.61 43.01
C SER A 358 -19.60 -19.26 42.53
N TYR A 359 -19.34 -19.15 41.22
CA TYR A 359 -18.96 -17.89 40.57
C TYR A 359 -19.68 -17.73 39.23
N ALA A 360 -20.36 -16.60 39.03
CA ALA A 360 -21.15 -16.34 37.82
C ALA A 360 -20.32 -16.36 36.52
N GLY A 361 -19.03 -16.01 36.60
CA GLY A 361 -18.11 -16.01 35.47
C GLY A 361 -17.33 -17.32 35.26
N LEU A 362 -17.60 -18.38 36.04
CA LEU A 362 -16.75 -19.58 36.09
C LEU A 362 -16.60 -20.27 34.72
N LYS A 363 -17.71 -20.48 34.01
CA LYS A 363 -17.70 -21.07 32.65
C LYS A 363 -16.89 -20.25 31.66
N SER A 364 -16.93 -18.92 31.78
CA SER A 364 -16.13 -18.04 30.93
C SER A 364 -14.66 -18.11 31.31
N LEU A 365 -14.32 -18.18 32.60
CA LEU A 365 -12.94 -18.35 33.07
C LEU A 365 -12.35 -19.67 32.56
N GLN A 366 -13.03 -20.80 32.76
CA GLN A 366 -12.60 -22.12 32.26
C GLN A 366 -12.34 -22.08 30.76
N LYS A 367 -13.30 -21.53 29.99
CA LYS A 367 -13.13 -21.37 28.54
C LYS A 367 -11.88 -20.55 28.17
N HIS A 368 -11.62 -19.43 28.85
CA HIS A 368 -10.45 -18.60 28.56
C HIS A 368 -9.13 -19.29 28.98
N LEU A 369 -9.16 -20.13 30.03
CA LEU A 369 -8.00 -20.95 30.44
C LEU A 369 -7.68 -21.99 29.37
N ASP A 370 -8.69 -22.71 28.86
CA ASP A 370 -8.55 -23.68 27.76
C ASP A 370 -8.01 -23.02 26.49
N GLU A 371 -8.57 -21.86 26.13
CA GLU A 371 -8.12 -21.07 24.98
C GLU A 371 -6.69 -20.58 25.16
N MET A 372 -6.30 -20.15 26.35
CA MET A 372 -4.94 -19.71 26.66
C MET A 372 -3.94 -20.88 26.61
N TYR A 373 -4.27 -22.01 27.23
CA TYR A 373 -3.46 -23.22 27.19
C TYR A 373 -3.22 -23.66 25.74
N THR A 374 -4.30 -23.77 24.97
CA THR A 374 -4.23 -24.16 23.55
C THR A 374 -3.40 -23.17 22.74
N TYR A 375 -3.60 -21.87 22.96
CA TYR A 375 -2.87 -20.81 22.28
C TYR A 375 -1.35 -20.87 22.53
N ILE A 376 -0.92 -20.97 23.80
CA ILE A 376 0.49 -21.09 24.17
C ILE A 376 1.09 -22.40 23.64
N ARG A 377 0.38 -23.52 23.81
CA ARG A 377 0.84 -24.84 23.34
C ARG A 377 1.07 -24.83 21.82
N ASN A 378 0.13 -24.27 21.06
CA ASN A 378 0.22 -24.21 19.61
C ASN A 378 1.37 -23.30 19.15
N ASN A 379 1.68 -22.24 19.90
CA ASN A 379 2.72 -21.27 19.56
C ASN A 379 4.06 -21.47 20.30
N LYS A 380 4.25 -22.60 21.00
CA LYS A 380 5.42 -22.83 21.87
C LYS A 380 6.79 -22.57 21.21
N MET A 381 6.91 -22.87 19.91
CA MET A 381 8.15 -22.71 19.16
C MET A 381 8.50 -21.23 18.87
N MET A 382 7.53 -20.33 19.01
CA MET A 382 7.67 -18.90 18.79
C MET A 382 7.84 -18.12 20.10
N ILE A 383 7.95 -18.79 21.25
CA ILE A 383 8.07 -18.14 22.56
C ILE A 383 9.54 -18.15 22.99
N PRO A 384 10.29 -17.05 22.79
CA PRO A 384 11.67 -16.93 23.23
C PRO A 384 11.76 -16.54 24.72
N ASN A 385 12.98 -16.37 25.22
CA ASN A 385 13.21 -15.63 26.46
C ASN A 385 13.06 -14.12 26.20
N TYR A 386 11.84 -13.60 26.33
CA TYR A 386 11.55 -12.17 26.12
C TYR A 386 12.37 -11.27 27.03
N GLY A 387 12.64 -11.69 28.26
CA GLY A 387 13.48 -10.95 29.19
C GLY A 387 14.91 -10.77 28.69
N GLU A 388 15.47 -11.77 28.00
CA GLU A 388 16.78 -11.68 27.36
C GLU A 388 16.74 -10.74 26.16
N MET A 389 15.80 -10.95 25.24
CA MET A 389 15.57 -10.08 24.08
C MET A 389 15.44 -8.60 24.47
N TYR A 390 14.62 -8.32 25.50
CA TYR A 390 14.41 -6.97 26.01
C TYR A 390 15.70 -6.32 26.51
N ARG A 391 16.56 -7.07 27.21
CA ARG A 391 17.87 -6.56 27.69
C ARG A 391 18.83 -6.27 26.54
N TYR A 392 18.74 -7.01 25.44
CA TYR A 392 19.52 -6.76 24.22
C TYR A 392 18.90 -5.69 23.29
N GLY A 393 17.75 -5.12 23.66
CA GLY A 393 17.05 -4.12 22.83
C GLY A 393 16.39 -4.71 21.58
N GLU A 394 16.13 -6.02 21.58
CA GLU A 394 15.45 -6.73 20.52
C GLU A 394 13.92 -6.56 20.65
N PRO A 395 13.18 -6.60 19.53
CA PRO A 395 11.74 -6.43 19.53
C PRO A 395 11.03 -7.62 20.18
N VAL A 396 10.17 -7.34 21.16
CA VAL A 396 9.33 -8.36 21.82
C VAL A 396 7.85 -8.19 21.55
N SER A 397 7.45 -7.06 20.94
CA SER A 397 6.04 -6.77 20.71
C SER A 397 5.71 -6.06 19.40
N THR A 398 4.54 -6.37 18.83
CA THR A 398 3.93 -5.73 17.66
C THR A 398 3.15 -4.45 17.99
N ALA A 399 3.32 -3.83 19.16
CA ALA A 399 2.66 -2.55 19.48
C ALA A 399 2.89 -1.45 18.42
N PHE A 400 4.03 -1.48 17.71
CA PHE A 400 4.29 -0.60 16.58
C PHE A 400 3.42 -0.90 15.34
N VAL A 401 2.92 -2.12 15.20
CA VAL A 401 2.09 -2.62 14.09
C VAL A 401 0.63 -2.16 14.23
N GLU A 402 0.08 -2.06 15.44
CA GLU A 402 -1.30 -1.64 15.67
C GLU A 402 -1.60 -0.26 15.06
N SER A 403 -0.65 0.68 15.22
CA SER A 403 -0.73 2.00 14.58
C SER A 403 -0.73 1.91 13.04
N THR A 404 -0.09 0.89 12.46
CA THR A 404 -0.12 0.62 11.00
C THR A 404 -1.42 -0.02 10.55
N ILE A 405 -2.03 -0.92 11.31
CA ILE A 405 -3.39 -1.39 10.98
C ILE A 405 -4.32 -0.18 10.89
N ASN A 406 -4.21 0.74 11.83
CA ASN A 406 -4.94 2.00 11.77
C ASN A 406 -4.58 2.86 10.55
N GLU A 407 -3.29 3.03 10.25
CA GLU A 407 -2.77 3.85 9.16
C GLU A 407 -3.09 3.27 7.78
N VAL A 408 -2.85 1.98 7.55
CA VAL A 408 -2.99 1.27 6.28
C VAL A 408 -4.45 0.89 6.01
N ILE A 409 -5.16 0.37 7.01
CA ILE A 409 -6.51 -0.16 6.84
C ILE A 409 -7.55 0.83 7.37
N ALA A 410 -7.53 1.14 8.67
CA ALA A 410 -8.70 1.72 9.33
C ALA A 410 -9.05 3.12 8.80
N ARG A 411 -8.06 3.99 8.57
CA ARG A 411 -8.29 5.36 8.05
C ARG A 411 -9.02 5.38 6.70
N ARG A 412 -8.76 4.40 5.83
CA ARG A 412 -9.29 4.37 4.46
C ARG A 412 -10.46 3.41 4.26
N MET A 413 -10.53 2.34 5.04
CA MET A 413 -11.45 1.23 4.81
C MET A 413 -12.50 1.01 5.92
N ALA A 414 -12.23 1.41 7.17
CA ALA A 414 -13.08 1.02 8.31
C ALA A 414 -13.68 2.18 9.13
N LYS A 415 -12.99 3.33 9.26
CA LYS A 415 -13.44 4.46 10.10
C LYS A 415 -14.48 5.32 9.37
N LYS A 416 -14.27 6.63 9.21
CA LYS A 416 -15.25 7.58 8.62
C LYS A 416 -15.65 7.29 7.16
N GLN A 417 -15.09 6.23 6.54
CA GLN A 417 -15.30 5.84 5.14
C GLN A 417 -15.73 4.36 5.05
N GLN A 418 -16.74 3.93 5.81
CA GLN A 418 -17.26 2.55 5.85
C GLN A 418 -17.82 2.12 4.48
N MET A 419 -16.93 1.72 3.58
CA MET A 419 -17.26 1.10 2.31
C MET A 419 -17.22 -0.42 2.43
N GLN A 420 -17.97 -1.06 1.56
CA GLN A 420 -17.87 -2.49 1.32
C GLN A 420 -16.80 -2.74 0.26
N TRP A 421 -15.93 -3.72 0.50
CA TRP A 421 -14.80 -3.99 -0.38
C TRP A 421 -14.91 -5.38 -1.01
N SER A 422 -14.55 -5.49 -2.28
CA SER A 422 -14.17 -6.81 -2.80
C SER A 422 -12.74 -7.11 -2.40
N LYS A 423 -12.39 -8.39 -2.22
CA LYS A 423 -11.02 -8.80 -1.90
C LYS A 423 -9.99 -8.22 -2.87
N LYS A 424 -10.31 -8.18 -4.18
CA LYS A 424 -9.45 -7.57 -5.23
C LYS A 424 -9.31 -6.06 -5.07
N GLY A 425 -10.42 -5.35 -4.82
CA GLY A 425 -10.39 -3.90 -4.64
C GLY A 425 -9.63 -3.46 -3.39
N ALA A 426 -9.81 -4.18 -2.27
CA ALA A 426 -9.04 -3.92 -1.07
C ALA A 426 -7.55 -4.19 -1.30
N HIS A 427 -7.20 -5.31 -1.92
CA HIS A 427 -5.80 -5.65 -2.23
C HIS A 427 -5.11 -4.56 -3.05
N TYR A 428 -5.72 -4.09 -4.14
CA TYR A 428 -5.13 -3.03 -4.98
C TYR A 428 -5.02 -1.67 -4.30
N LEU A 429 -5.97 -1.34 -3.42
CA LEU A 429 -5.85 -0.15 -2.60
C LEU A 429 -4.68 -0.26 -1.62
N LEU A 430 -4.42 -1.44 -1.05
CA LEU A 430 -3.30 -1.65 -0.13
C LEU A 430 -1.96 -1.48 -0.85
N GLN A 431 -1.80 -2.02 -2.06
CA GLN A 431 -0.55 -1.88 -2.83
C GLN A 431 -0.23 -0.40 -3.11
N THR A 432 -1.22 0.36 -3.58
CA THR A 432 -1.00 1.79 -3.88
C THR A 432 -0.85 2.63 -2.61
N ARG A 433 -1.61 2.32 -1.56
CA ARG A 433 -1.51 3.05 -0.28
C ARG A 433 -0.18 2.83 0.42
N THR A 434 0.31 1.60 0.46
CA THR A 434 1.63 1.30 1.07
C THR A 434 2.76 1.95 0.29
N ALA A 435 2.72 1.90 -1.05
CA ALA A 435 3.67 2.64 -1.89
C ALA A 435 3.65 4.16 -1.64
N VAL A 436 2.48 4.76 -1.38
CA VAL A 436 2.37 6.19 -1.03
C VAL A 436 2.91 6.47 0.37
N LEU A 437 2.53 5.66 1.37
CA LEU A 437 2.98 5.84 2.75
C LEU A 437 4.49 5.59 2.93
N ASN A 438 5.10 4.83 2.03
CA ASN A 438 6.54 4.58 2.00
C ASN A 438 7.30 5.57 1.10
N ASN A 439 6.62 6.54 0.46
CA ASN A 439 7.18 7.46 -0.54
C ASN A 439 7.76 6.78 -1.81
N GLU A 440 7.36 5.53 -2.11
CA GLU A 440 7.87 4.74 -3.23
C GLU A 440 7.09 4.98 -4.54
N LEU A 441 5.87 5.53 -4.46
CA LEU A 441 5.01 5.70 -5.64
C LEU A 441 5.68 6.60 -6.70
N GLN A 442 6.37 7.66 -6.29
CA GLN A 442 7.03 8.58 -7.21
C GLN A 442 8.17 7.89 -7.96
N ASP A 443 9.03 7.16 -7.26
CA ASP A 443 10.14 6.40 -7.84
C ASP A 443 9.64 5.36 -8.83
N LYS A 444 8.53 4.67 -8.51
CA LYS A 444 7.88 3.72 -9.42
C LYS A 444 7.44 4.41 -10.71
N PHE A 445 6.79 5.57 -10.62
CA PHE A 445 6.38 6.32 -11.81
C PHE A 445 7.57 6.85 -12.62
N ALA A 446 8.65 7.30 -11.96
CA ALA A 446 9.87 7.75 -12.64
C ALA A 446 10.53 6.61 -13.43
N CYS A 447 10.57 5.40 -12.85
CA CYS A 447 11.05 4.20 -13.52
C CYS A 447 10.16 3.80 -14.71
N TRP A 448 8.83 3.88 -14.53
CA TRP A 448 7.87 3.50 -15.55
C TRP A 448 7.75 4.46 -16.73
N TYR A 449 8.01 5.74 -16.48
CA TYR A 449 7.87 6.82 -17.44
C TYR A 449 9.09 7.76 -17.37
N PRO A 450 10.26 7.31 -17.88
CA PRO A 450 11.47 8.12 -17.90
C PRO A 450 11.22 9.47 -18.60
N GLY A 451 11.69 10.56 -18.00
CA GLY A 451 11.53 11.93 -18.52
C GLY A 451 10.27 12.66 -18.06
N VAL A 452 9.32 11.99 -17.39
CA VAL A 452 8.23 12.68 -16.69
C VAL A 452 8.76 13.23 -15.37
N SER A 453 9.00 14.55 -15.32
CA SER A 453 9.26 15.22 -14.04
C SER A 453 7.96 15.27 -13.23
N MET A 454 7.92 14.48 -12.15
CA MET A 454 6.96 14.67 -11.06
C MET A 454 7.67 15.59 -10.07
N ASP A 455 7.08 16.74 -9.71
CA ASP A 455 7.70 17.70 -8.80
C ASP A 455 8.45 17.00 -7.66
N GLU A 456 9.72 17.39 -7.45
CA GLU A 456 10.48 17.01 -6.27
C GLU A 456 9.76 17.63 -5.07
N GLN A 457 8.93 16.83 -4.38
CA GLN A 457 8.49 17.25 -3.07
C GLN A 457 9.70 17.23 -2.15
N SER A 458 10.03 18.40 -1.60
CA SER A 458 10.92 18.52 -0.44
C SER A 458 10.57 17.44 0.58
N ASP A 459 11.60 16.86 1.19
CA ASP A 459 11.68 15.83 2.26
C ASP A 459 10.77 16.02 3.51
N GLY A 460 9.73 16.84 3.42
CA GLY A 460 8.65 16.90 4.37
C GLY A 460 7.92 15.56 4.40
N LYS A 461 8.33 14.69 5.33
CA LYS A 461 7.50 13.62 5.88
C LYS A 461 6.07 14.12 5.92
N VAL A 462 5.21 13.56 5.06
CA VAL A 462 3.78 13.85 5.11
C VAL A 462 3.29 13.29 6.44
N SER A 463 3.37 14.12 7.49
CA SER A 463 2.72 13.84 8.77
C SER A 463 1.25 13.71 8.44
N ALA A 464 0.72 12.52 8.68
CA ALA A 464 -0.66 12.20 8.41
C ALA A 464 -1.58 12.86 9.47
N MET A 465 -1.51 14.19 9.56
CA MET A 465 -2.42 15.09 10.26
C MET A 465 -3.11 15.99 9.23
N ALA A 466 -4.20 15.48 8.66
CA ALA A 466 -5.39 16.25 8.23
C ALA A 466 -6.36 15.32 7.48
N ALA A 467 -7.31 14.71 8.20
CA ALA A 467 -8.70 14.37 7.81
C ALA A 467 -9.36 13.43 8.85
#